data_AF-A0A956FIA0-F1
#
_entry.id   AF-A0A956FIA0-F1
#
_cell.length_a   1.000
_cell.length_b   1.000
_cell.length_c   1.000
_cell.angle_alpha   90.00
_cell.angle_beta   90.00
_cell.angle_gamma   90.00
#
_symmetry.space_group_name_H-M   'P 1'
#
loop_
_entity.id
_entity.type
_entity.pdbx_description
1 polymer ?
#
loop_
_entity_poly.entity_id
_entity_poly.type
_entity_poly.pdbx_seq_one_letter_code
_entity_poly.pdbx_strand_id
1 'polypeptide(L)'
;MPTRRRQAIGLLPVMGGLLALGLATTSSPVRGANSLAVPITSELRQELWPVEIGVEIATADDEERPDAPIEILPLRTVTVPDGHPVSFSSAIWTPRGRLDFEVEVAAHQHPREAMEIEWDLQVDGAAYETVSVGEYLLHRLRFGPRPDVGPQQVRASRADIVTVRGEPHLETVEIDGERYEIRIVALSVRG
;
A
#
# COMPACT_ATOMS: atom_id res chain seq x y z
N MET A 1 -56.40 24.19 60.74
CA MET A 1 -57.74 23.98 61.33
C MET A 1 -58.59 23.18 60.35
N PRO A 2 -59.49 22.32 60.84
CA PRO A 2 -59.74 20.99 60.29
C PRO A 2 -61.02 20.91 59.46
N THR A 3 -61.07 20.00 58.49
CA THR A 3 -62.33 19.32 58.12
C THR A 3 -62.05 17.92 57.58
N ARG A 4 -62.18 16.94 58.48
CA ARG A 4 -62.48 15.53 58.17
C ARG A 4 -63.93 15.41 57.69
N ARG A 5 -64.20 14.59 56.67
CA ARG A 5 -65.44 13.81 56.48
C ARG A 5 -65.08 12.59 55.60
N ARG A 6 -65.05 11.37 56.15
CA ARG A 6 -66.16 10.37 56.30
C ARG A 6 -66.68 9.93 54.92
N GLN A 7 -66.38 8.71 54.45
CA GLN A 7 -66.98 7.39 54.76
C GLN A 7 -67.97 6.96 53.66
N ALA A 8 -67.70 5.79 53.05
CA ALA A 8 -68.61 4.75 52.52
C ALA A 8 -67.76 3.88 51.57
N ILE A 9 -67.23 2.72 51.95
CA ILE A 9 -67.89 1.41 52.16
C ILE A 9 -69.00 1.14 51.12
N GLY A 10 -68.60 0.44 50.06
CA GLY A 10 -69.48 -0.30 49.15
C GLY A 10 -68.80 -1.62 48.80
N LEU A 11 -69.13 -2.66 49.57
CA LEU A 11 -68.89 -4.06 49.25
C LEU A 11 -70.04 -4.53 48.34
N LEU A 12 -69.73 -5.16 47.20
CA LEU A 12 -70.42 -6.35 46.73
C LEU A 12 -69.61 -7.02 45.60
N PRO A 13 -69.54 -8.37 45.58
CA PRO A 13 -68.72 -9.14 44.67
C PRO A 13 -69.54 -9.57 43.44
N VAL A 14 -68.88 -9.69 42.28
CA VAL A 14 -69.39 -10.56 41.21
C VAL A 14 -68.26 -11.48 40.77
N MET A 15 -68.39 -12.71 41.23
CA MET A 15 -67.74 -13.91 40.75
C MET A 15 -68.12 -14.14 39.28
N GLY A 16 -67.15 -14.41 38.41
CA GLY A 16 -67.43 -14.96 37.09
C GLY A 16 -66.31 -14.71 36.11
N GLY A 17 -65.67 -15.79 35.65
CA GLY A 17 -64.79 -15.74 34.47
C GLY A 17 -63.41 -16.33 34.69
N LEU A 18 -63.37 -17.63 34.95
CA LEU A 18 -62.21 -18.47 34.65
C LEU A 18 -62.07 -18.54 33.12
N LEU A 19 -61.00 -18.01 32.53
CA LEU A 19 -60.22 -18.61 31.42
C LEU A 19 -59.30 -17.57 30.75
N ALA A 20 -58.17 -18.09 30.25
CA ALA A 20 -57.24 -17.53 29.28
C ALA A 20 -55.99 -16.80 29.83
N LEU A 21 -54.92 -17.59 29.90
CA LEU A 21 -53.53 -17.22 29.67
C LEU A 21 -53.37 -16.07 28.67
N GLY A 22 -52.58 -15.07 29.06
CA GLY A 22 -52.16 -13.98 28.17
C GLY A 22 -51.16 -13.06 28.85
N LEU A 23 -50.04 -13.59 29.33
CA LEU A 23 -48.85 -12.79 29.67
C LEU A 23 -48.27 -12.22 28.38
N ALA A 24 -48.87 -11.16 27.84
CA ALA A 24 -48.23 -10.30 26.86
C ALA A 24 -47.39 -9.27 27.63
N THR A 25 -46.24 -9.71 28.15
CA THR A 25 -45.18 -8.78 28.51
C THR A 25 -44.70 -8.11 27.24
N THR A 26 -44.85 -6.79 27.20
CA THR A 26 -44.29 -5.91 26.19
C THR A 26 -42.76 -5.98 26.22
N SER A 27 -42.17 -6.96 25.53
CA SER A 27 -40.78 -6.89 25.15
C SER A 27 -40.71 -6.04 23.89
N SER A 28 -40.66 -4.72 24.07
CA SER A 28 -40.11 -3.84 23.04
C SER A 28 -38.78 -4.45 22.58
N PRO A 29 -38.48 -4.54 21.27
CA PRO A 29 -37.15 -4.92 20.87
C PRO A 29 -36.20 -3.90 21.49
N VAL A 30 -35.34 -4.39 22.40
CA VAL A 30 -34.17 -3.66 22.84
C VAL A 30 -33.45 -3.29 21.55
N ARG A 31 -33.48 -2.01 21.19
CA ARG A 31 -32.59 -1.45 20.18
C ARG A 31 -31.20 -1.74 20.70
N GLY A 32 -30.61 -2.82 20.19
CA GLY A 32 -29.22 -3.15 20.43
C GLY A 32 -28.41 -1.89 20.19
N ALA A 33 -27.62 -1.54 21.20
CA ALA A 33 -26.64 -0.49 21.12
C ALA A 33 -25.94 -0.54 19.76
N ASN A 34 -25.69 0.63 19.17
CA ASN A 34 -24.90 0.79 17.95
C ASN A 34 -23.51 0.18 18.18
N SER A 35 -23.41 -1.13 17.93
CA SER A 35 -22.15 -1.82 17.83
C SER A 35 -21.55 -1.37 16.51
N LEU A 36 -20.50 -0.57 16.58
CA LEU A 36 -19.65 -0.21 15.44
C LEU A 36 -18.82 -1.40 14.94
N ALA A 37 -19.04 -2.60 15.49
CA ALA A 37 -18.47 -3.83 14.97
C ALA A 37 -19.20 -4.18 13.67
N VAL A 38 -18.68 -3.70 12.54
CA VAL A 38 -19.04 -4.23 11.22
C VAL A 38 -18.66 -5.71 11.23
N PRO A 39 -19.60 -6.64 11.04
CA PRO A 39 -19.25 -8.04 10.94
C PRO A 39 -18.36 -8.22 9.70
N ILE A 40 -17.17 -8.80 9.90
CA ILE A 40 -16.27 -9.18 8.81
C ILE A 40 -17.05 -10.12 7.89
N THR A 41 -17.51 -9.62 6.75
CA THR A 41 -18.17 -10.44 5.74
C THR A 41 -17.13 -11.36 5.11
N SER A 42 -17.57 -12.40 4.40
CA SER A 42 -16.66 -13.28 3.65
C SER A 42 -15.81 -12.53 2.63
N GLU A 43 -16.23 -11.34 2.21
CA GLU A 43 -15.53 -10.42 1.30
C GLU A 43 -14.39 -9.69 2.03
N LEU A 44 -14.64 -9.12 3.23
CA LEU A 44 -13.60 -8.49 4.08
C LEU A 44 -12.53 -9.48 4.58
N ARG A 45 -12.83 -10.79 4.62
CA ARG A 45 -11.82 -11.80 4.98
C ARG A 45 -10.80 -12.05 3.84
N GLN A 46 -11.11 -11.61 2.62
CA GLN A 46 -10.16 -11.69 1.49
C GLN A 46 -9.04 -10.65 1.66
N GLU A 47 -9.34 -9.51 2.26
CA GLU A 47 -8.43 -8.40 2.58
C GLU A 47 -7.38 -8.76 3.65
N LEU A 48 -7.37 -9.99 4.16
CA LEU A 48 -6.40 -10.46 5.15
C LEU A 48 -5.37 -11.45 4.59
N TRP A 49 -5.48 -11.79 3.30
CA TRP A 49 -4.50 -12.68 2.68
C TRP A 49 -3.20 -11.91 2.42
N PRO A 50 -2.05 -12.58 2.52
CA PRO A 50 -0.81 -11.97 2.09
C PRO A 50 -0.86 -11.59 0.60
N VAL A 51 -0.17 -10.51 0.27
CA VAL A 51 0.05 -10.01 -1.10
C VAL A 51 1.51 -10.27 -1.46
N GLU A 52 1.73 -10.80 -2.65
CA GLU A 52 3.06 -10.83 -3.27
C GLU A 52 3.26 -9.52 -4.02
N ILE A 53 4.27 -8.75 -3.59
CA ILE A 53 4.67 -7.49 -4.21
C ILE A 53 5.99 -7.73 -4.93
N GLY A 54 6.09 -7.29 -6.18
CA GLY A 54 7.27 -7.40 -7.01
C GLY A 54 7.66 -6.07 -7.64
N VAL A 55 8.97 -5.80 -7.72
CA VAL A 55 9.49 -4.64 -8.44
C VAL A 55 10.63 -5.08 -9.36
N GLU A 56 10.59 -4.56 -10.59
CA GLU A 56 11.64 -4.66 -11.59
C GLU A 56 11.96 -3.25 -12.11
N ILE A 57 13.24 -2.98 -12.32
CA ILE A 57 13.72 -1.72 -12.91
C ILE A 57 14.68 -2.08 -14.04
N ALA A 58 14.42 -1.55 -15.23
CA ALA A 58 15.28 -1.74 -16.40
C ALA A 58 15.42 -0.42 -17.16
N THR A 59 16.45 -0.31 -18.00
CA THR A 59 16.46 0.74 -19.04
C THR A 59 15.33 0.46 -20.03
N ALA A 60 14.57 1.49 -20.41
CA ALA A 60 13.52 1.33 -21.41
C ALA A 60 14.13 0.97 -22.78
N ASP A 61 13.44 0.13 -23.54
CA ASP A 61 13.80 -0.16 -24.93
C ASP A 61 13.69 1.13 -25.75
N ASP A 62 14.82 1.57 -26.31
CA ASP A 62 14.87 2.68 -27.24
C ASP A 62 14.92 2.12 -28.67
N GLU A 63 13.91 2.41 -29.49
CA GLU A 63 13.90 2.02 -30.90
C GLU A 63 15.13 2.57 -31.65
N GLU A 64 15.73 3.67 -31.17
CA GLU A 64 16.92 4.29 -31.75
C GLU A 64 18.24 3.65 -31.27
N ARG A 65 18.19 2.85 -30.19
CA ARG A 65 19.36 2.16 -29.63
C ARG A 65 19.00 0.70 -29.30
N PRO A 66 19.15 -0.23 -30.27
CA PRO A 66 18.73 -1.63 -30.16
C PRO A 66 19.63 -2.47 -29.23
N ASP A 67 20.31 -1.84 -28.27
CA ASP A 67 20.99 -2.54 -27.19
C ASP A 67 19.92 -3.17 -26.29
N ALA A 68 20.11 -4.43 -25.89
CA ALA A 68 19.18 -5.10 -25.00
C ALA A 68 19.00 -4.30 -23.69
N PRO A 69 17.79 -4.25 -23.11
CA PRO A 69 17.54 -3.47 -21.92
C PRO A 69 18.42 -3.96 -20.78
N ILE A 70 19.07 -3.03 -20.10
CA ILE A 70 19.94 -3.30 -18.96
C ILE A 70 19.04 -3.43 -17.73
N GLU A 71 19.01 -4.63 -17.16
CA GLU A 71 18.35 -4.90 -15.89
C GLU A 71 19.11 -4.22 -14.74
N ILE A 72 18.45 -3.28 -14.06
CA ILE A 72 18.99 -2.52 -12.92
C ILE A 72 18.60 -3.19 -11.62
N LEU A 73 17.33 -3.56 -11.53
CA LEU A 73 16.77 -4.41 -10.49
C LEU A 73 16.00 -5.52 -11.20
N PRO A 74 16.52 -6.76 -11.25
CA PRO A 74 15.72 -7.87 -11.77
C PRO A 74 14.47 -8.02 -10.92
N LEU A 75 13.39 -8.59 -11.46
CA LEU A 75 12.15 -8.79 -10.71
C LEU A 75 12.43 -9.48 -9.36
N ARG A 76 12.25 -8.72 -8.28
CA ARG A 76 12.32 -9.23 -6.91
C ARG A 76 10.94 -9.19 -6.31
N THR A 77 10.51 -10.30 -5.73
CA THR A 77 9.21 -10.42 -5.09
C THR A 77 9.35 -10.67 -3.60
N VAL A 78 8.36 -10.21 -2.83
CA VAL A 78 8.23 -10.46 -1.40
C VAL A 78 6.75 -10.63 -1.06
N THR A 79 6.44 -11.62 -0.23
CA THR A 79 5.10 -11.82 0.30
C THR A 79 4.95 -11.12 1.64
N VAL A 80 3.99 -10.22 1.75
CA VAL A 80 3.72 -9.44 2.97
C VAL A 80 2.24 -9.44 3.33
N PRO A 81 1.88 -9.14 4.59
CA PRO A 81 0.50 -8.88 4.95
C PRO A 81 -0.08 -7.72 4.12
N ASP A 82 -1.38 -7.77 3.87
CA ASP A 82 -2.09 -6.69 3.18
C ASP A 82 -1.82 -5.31 3.81
N GLY A 83 -1.52 -4.32 2.97
CA GLY A 83 -1.20 -2.96 3.38
C GLY A 83 0.17 -2.76 4.04
N HIS A 84 1.03 -3.78 4.11
CA HIS A 84 2.36 -3.62 4.66
C HIS A 84 3.33 -3.04 3.62
N PRO A 85 4.01 -1.92 3.91
CA PRO A 85 4.97 -1.34 2.97
C PRO A 85 6.24 -2.18 2.88
N VAL A 86 6.84 -2.20 1.70
CA VAL A 86 8.13 -2.83 1.40
C VAL A 86 8.98 -1.91 0.54
N SER A 87 10.28 -1.87 0.81
CA SER A 87 11.24 -1.08 0.02
C SER A 87 12.15 -1.99 -0.82
N PHE A 88 12.34 -1.61 -2.08
CA PHE A 88 13.26 -2.20 -3.02
C PHE A 88 14.30 -1.17 -3.43
N SER A 89 15.57 -1.49 -3.27
CA SER A 89 16.67 -0.59 -3.62
C SER A 89 17.67 -1.23 -4.57
N SER A 90 18.17 -0.48 -5.54
CA SER A 90 19.30 -0.86 -6.40
C SER A 90 20.18 0.33 -6.73
N ALA A 91 21.47 0.10 -6.91
CA ALA A 91 22.45 1.14 -7.21
C ALA A 91 23.26 0.77 -8.45
N ILE A 92 23.44 1.72 -9.37
CA ILE A 92 24.19 1.52 -10.61
C ILE A 92 25.22 2.63 -10.83
N TRP A 93 26.27 2.28 -11.55
CA TRP A 93 27.27 3.21 -12.05
C TRP A 93 26.98 3.56 -13.50
N THR A 94 26.77 4.83 -13.77
CA THR A 94 26.58 5.38 -15.12
C THR A 94 27.84 6.13 -15.56
N PRO A 95 27.95 6.50 -16.85
CA PRO A 95 29.02 7.39 -17.31
C PRO A 95 29.03 8.77 -16.62
N ARG A 96 27.91 9.19 -16.00
CA ARG A 96 27.78 10.49 -15.33
C ARG A 96 28.00 10.43 -13.83
N GLY A 97 27.96 9.25 -13.23
CA GLY A 97 28.15 9.08 -11.79
C GLY A 97 27.50 7.81 -11.27
N ARG A 98 26.97 7.87 -10.05
CA ARG A 98 26.19 6.81 -9.42
C ARG A 98 24.73 7.23 -9.34
N LEU A 99 23.82 6.29 -9.60
CA LEU A 99 22.39 6.42 -9.34
C LEU A 99 21.98 5.35 -8.31
N ASP A 100 21.21 5.76 -7.32
CA ASP A 100 20.61 4.93 -6.29
C ASP A 100 19.08 5.03 -6.43
N PHE A 101 18.44 3.93 -6.77
CA PHE A 101 17.00 3.80 -6.90
C PHE A 101 16.44 3.20 -5.61
N GLU A 102 15.37 3.80 -5.10
CA GLU A 102 14.56 3.28 -4.00
C GLU A 102 13.08 3.34 -4.41
N VAL A 103 12.39 2.21 -4.29
CA VAL A 103 10.96 2.08 -4.56
C VAL A 103 10.28 1.49 -3.32
N GLU A 104 9.46 2.29 -2.65
CA GLU A 104 8.57 1.84 -1.60
C GLU A 104 7.21 1.47 -2.20
N VAL A 105 6.64 0.33 -1.82
CA VAL A 105 5.37 -0.16 -2.33
C VAL A 105 4.55 -0.72 -1.17
N ALA A 106 3.28 -0.32 -1.08
CA ALA A 106 2.25 -0.98 -0.29
C ALA A 106 1.10 -1.38 -1.22
N ALA A 107 0.48 -2.53 -0.95
CA ALA A 107 -0.63 -3.02 -1.75
C ALA A 107 -1.81 -3.40 -0.86
N HIS A 108 -3.01 -3.03 -1.28
CA HIS A 108 -4.28 -3.29 -0.62
C HIS A 108 -5.19 -4.13 -1.51
N GLN A 109 -5.71 -5.24 -0.97
CA GLN A 109 -6.66 -6.06 -1.70
C GLN A 109 -8.05 -5.42 -1.74
N HIS A 110 -8.66 -5.42 -2.92
CA HIS A 110 -10.05 -5.03 -3.13
C HIS A 110 -10.89 -6.19 -3.67
N PRO A 111 -12.24 -6.11 -3.53
CA PRO A 111 -13.14 -7.08 -4.15
C PRO A 111 -12.91 -7.21 -5.66
N ARG A 112 -13.19 -8.41 -6.20
CA ARG A 112 -13.06 -8.74 -7.63
C ARG A 112 -11.61 -8.71 -8.14
N GLU A 113 -10.67 -9.20 -7.34
CA GLU A 113 -9.26 -9.39 -7.73
C GLU A 113 -8.56 -8.08 -8.15
N ALA A 114 -9.05 -6.94 -7.65
CA ALA A 114 -8.40 -5.65 -7.84
C ALA A 114 -7.41 -5.41 -6.71
N MET A 115 -6.23 -4.88 -7.04
CA MET A 115 -5.22 -4.44 -6.07
C MET A 115 -5.06 -2.94 -6.19
N GLU A 116 -5.14 -2.22 -5.08
CA GLU A 116 -4.66 -0.85 -5.00
C GLU A 116 -3.17 -0.89 -4.60
N ILE A 117 -2.34 -0.17 -5.33
CA ILE A 117 -0.89 -0.11 -5.15
C ILE A 117 -0.56 1.35 -4.86
N GLU A 118 -0.09 1.61 -3.65
CA GLU A 118 0.57 2.87 -3.27
C GLU A 118 2.07 2.68 -3.47
N TRP A 119 2.71 3.58 -4.20
CA TRP A 119 4.14 3.49 -4.44
C TRP A 119 4.83 4.85 -4.44
N ASP A 120 6.08 4.86 -4.01
CA ASP A 120 7.00 6.01 -4.04
C ASP A 120 8.34 5.58 -4.61
N LEU A 121 8.81 6.31 -5.62
CA LEU A 121 10.12 6.20 -6.23
C LEU A 121 10.94 7.42 -5.81
N GLN A 122 12.10 7.17 -5.23
CA GLN A 122 13.17 8.15 -5.09
C GLN A 122 14.40 7.66 -5.85
N VAL A 123 14.96 8.54 -6.68
CA VAL A 123 16.25 8.30 -7.34
C VAL A 123 17.22 9.37 -6.93
N ASP A 124 18.26 8.94 -6.24
CA ASP A 124 19.35 9.78 -5.82
C ASP A 124 20.56 9.61 -6.74
N GLY A 125 21.25 10.70 -7.06
CA GLY A 125 22.38 10.70 -7.96
C GLY A 125 23.58 11.46 -7.42
N ALA A 126 24.76 10.89 -7.58
CA ALA A 126 26.04 11.50 -7.22
C ALA A 126 26.95 11.52 -8.45
N ALA A 127 27.31 12.71 -8.93
CA ALA A 127 28.21 12.86 -10.08
C ALA A 127 29.65 12.51 -9.70
N TYR A 128 30.47 12.08 -10.66
CA TYR A 128 31.91 11.94 -10.41
C TYR A 128 32.53 13.28 -10.01
N GLU A 129 33.42 13.26 -9.03
CA GLU A 129 34.24 14.42 -8.73
C GLU A 129 35.17 14.74 -9.92
N THR A 130 35.35 16.02 -10.20
CA THR A 130 36.25 16.46 -11.26
C THR A 130 37.69 16.18 -10.86
N VAL A 131 38.32 15.24 -11.53
CA VAL A 131 39.74 14.92 -11.36
C VAL A 131 40.60 15.73 -12.33
N SER A 132 41.85 16.01 -11.94
CA SER A 132 42.82 16.59 -12.87
C SER A 132 43.11 15.64 -14.04
N VAL A 133 43.57 16.17 -15.18
CA VAL A 133 43.94 15.35 -16.35
C VAL A 133 45.00 14.30 -15.99
N GLY A 134 45.94 14.64 -15.10
CA GLY A 134 46.97 13.71 -14.64
C GLY A 134 46.39 12.54 -13.86
N GLU A 135 45.48 12.80 -12.91
CA GLU A 135 44.79 11.76 -12.14
C GLU A 135 43.90 10.90 -13.02
N TYR A 136 43.20 11.49 -13.99
CA TYR A 136 42.40 10.76 -14.97
C TYR A 136 43.26 9.81 -15.80
N LEU A 137 44.42 10.26 -16.30
CA LEU A 137 45.34 9.42 -17.07
C LEU A 137 45.92 8.28 -16.22
N LEU A 138 46.32 8.56 -14.98
CA LEU A 138 46.79 7.54 -14.05
C LEU A 138 45.70 6.52 -13.76
N HIS A 139 44.48 6.96 -13.48
CA HIS A 139 43.32 6.09 -13.30
C HIS A 139 43.10 5.20 -14.53
N ARG A 140 43.14 5.78 -15.75
CA ARG A 140 42.93 5.05 -17.00
C ARG A 140 43.98 3.98 -17.25
N LEU A 141 45.22 4.24 -16.85
CA LEU A 141 46.33 3.28 -16.89
C LEU A 141 46.32 2.30 -15.71
N ARG A 142 45.29 2.36 -14.84
CA ARG A 142 45.12 1.55 -13.61
C ARG A 142 46.19 1.80 -12.53
N PHE A 143 46.87 2.95 -12.58
CA PHE A 143 47.87 3.39 -11.60
C PHE A 143 47.37 4.49 -10.66
N GLY A 144 46.21 5.10 -10.94
CA GLY A 144 45.59 6.15 -10.12
C GLY A 144 44.35 5.66 -9.36
N PRO A 145 43.91 6.39 -8.31
CA PRO A 145 42.68 6.09 -7.60
C PRO A 145 41.46 6.16 -8.54
N ARG A 146 40.36 5.49 -8.17
CA ARG A 146 39.08 5.72 -8.85
C ARG A 146 38.61 7.14 -8.50
N PRO A 147 38.04 7.90 -9.46
CA PRO A 147 37.37 9.15 -9.13
C PRO A 147 36.31 8.89 -8.07
N ASP A 148 36.31 9.69 -7.00
CA ASP A 148 35.25 9.66 -6.00
C ASP A 148 33.94 10.21 -6.58
N VAL A 149 32.85 9.97 -5.89
CA VAL A 149 31.55 10.57 -6.20
C VAL A 149 31.30 11.73 -5.27
N GLY A 150 30.77 12.82 -5.84
CA GLY A 150 30.40 14.01 -5.11
C GLY A 150 29.15 13.81 -4.23
N PRO A 151 28.55 14.90 -3.74
CA PRO A 151 27.39 14.82 -2.86
C PRO A 151 26.17 14.24 -3.61
N GLN A 152 25.46 13.36 -2.91
CA GLN A 152 24.22 12.75 -3.35
C GLN A 152 23.09 13.79 -3.40
N GLN A 153 22.31 13.78 -4.48
CA GLN A 153 21.20 14.70 -4.71
C GLN A 153 20.03 13.96 -5.35
N VAL A 154 18.80 14.29 -4.95
CA VAL A 154 17.60 13.74 -5.57
C VAL A 154 17.55 14.15 -7.05
N ARG A 155 17.50 13.16 -7.93
CA ARG A 155 17.39 13.31 -9.39
C ARG A 155 15.97 13.15 -9.87
N ALA A 156 15.23 12.22 -9.29
CA ALA A 156 13.82 12.01 -9.57
C ALA A 156 13.08 11.61 -8.30
N SER A 157 11.83 12.05 -8.19
CA SER A 157 10.91 11.58 -7.16
C SER A 157 9.50 11.52 -7.75
N ARG A 158 8.81 10.40 -7.54
CA ARG A 158 7.46 10.13 -8.04
C ARG A 158 6.70 9.30 -7.03
N ALA A 159 5.44 9.62 -6.79
CA ALA A 159 4.57 8.80 -5.97
C ALA A 159 3.17 8.82 -6.57
N ASP A 160 2.48 7.68 -6.51
CA ASP A 160 1.11 7.55 -6.99
C ASP A 160 0.37 6.40 -6.30
N ILE A 161 -0.96 6.39 -6.45
CA ILE A 161 -1.84 5.30 -6.01
C ILE A 161 -2.64 4.83 -7.21
N VAL A 162 -2.46 3.57 -7.58
CA VAL A 162 -3.06 2.99 -8.79
C VAL A 162 -3.81 1.71 -8.48
N THR A 163 -4.91 1.45 -9.20
CA THR A 163 -5.64 0.18 -9.07
C THR A 163 -5.36 -0.70 -10.28
N VAL A 164 -4.85 -1.91 -10.04
CA VAL A 164 -4.57 -2.91 -11.08
C VAL A 164 -5.45 -4.16 -10.92
N ARG A 165 -5.53 -4.97 -11.98
CA ARG A 165 -6.25 -6.26 -11.98
C ARG A 165 -5.40 -7.36 -12.62
N GLY A 166 -4.46 -7.89 -11.86
CA GLY A 166 -3.56 -8.97 -12.29
C GLY A 166 -2.45 -8.54 -13.27
N GLU A 167 -2.60 -7.40 -13.95
CA GLU A 167 -1.57 -6.80 -14.78
C GLU A 167 -0.59 -5.97 -13.94
N PRO A 168 0.71 -5.95 -14.30
CA PRO A 168 1.67 -5.07 -13.66
C PRO A 168 1.37 -3.60 -13.96
N HIS A 169 1.63 -2.73 -12.99
CA HIS A 169 1.75 -1.29 -13.23
C HIS A 169 3.11 -0.99 -13.85
N LEU A 170 3.13 -0.17 -14.91
CA LEU A 170 4.33 0.27 -15.60
C LEU A 170 4.45 1.79 -15.49
N GLU A 171 5.61 2.27 -15.08
CA GLU A 171 5.96 3.69 -15.06
C GLU A 171 7.28 3.91 -15.78
N THR A 172 7.41 5.03 -16.50
CA THR A 172 8.68 5.42 -17.14
C THR A 172 9.20 6.74 -16.57
N VAL A 173 10.46 6.76 -16.16
CA VAL A 173 11.15 7.96 -15.66
C VAL A 173 12.36 8.31 -16.52
N GLU A 174 12.62 9.60 -16.74
CA GLU A 174 13.78 10.09 -17.49
C GLU A 174 14.87 10.63 -16.56
N ILE A 175 15.96 9.89 -16.55
CA ILE A 175 17.25 9.93 -15.87
C ILE A 175 18.40 10.62 -16.58
N ASP A 176 18.64 11.93 -16.45
CA ASP A 176 19.72 12.60 -17.20
C ASP A 176 19.65 12.32 -18.73
N GLY A 177 18.45 12.16 -19.31
CA GLY A 177 18.27 11.80 -20.73
C GLY A 177 18.35 10.31 -21.05
N GLU A 178 18.39 9.44 -20.04
CA GLU A 178 18.20 7.99 -20.18
C GLU A 178 16.83 7.61 -19.62
N ARG A 179 16.08 6.74 -20.30
CA ARG A 179 14.74 6.32 -19.86
C ARG A 179 14.83 5.01 -19.08
N TYR A 180 14.16 4.97 -17.94
CA TYR A 180 14.05 3.78 -17.09
C TYR A 180 12.58 3.37 -16.98
N GLU A 181 12.30 2.08 -17.14
CA GLU A 181 11.00 1.47 -16.90
C GLU A 181 10.99 0.82 -15.52
N ILE A 182 9.95 1.12 -14.74
CA ILE A 182 9.69 0.54 -13.43
C ILE A 182 8.40 -0.27 -13.57
N ARG A 183 8.51 -1.55 -13.23
CA ARG A 183 7.39 -2.49 -13.28
C ARG A 183 7.07 -2.96 -11.86
N ILE A 184 5.84 -2.66 -11.43
CA ILE A 184 5.34 -3.02 -10.10
C ILE A 184 4.25 -4.08 -10.28
N VAL A 185 4.45 -5.22 -9.63
CA VAL A 185 3.54 -6.37 -9.63
C VAL A 185 2.93 -6.47 -8.24
N ALA A 186 1.61 -6.65 -8.14
CA ALA A 186 0.95 -7.00 -6.89
C ALA A 186 -0.08 -8.10 -7.15
N LEU A 187 0.05 -9.23 -6.46
CA LEU A 187 -0.79 -10.41 -6.63
C LEU A 187 -1.25 -10.97 -5.28
N SER A 188 -2.51 -11.38 -5.19
CA SER A 188 -3.01 -12.08 -3.99
C SER A 188 -2.49 -13.52 -3.99
N VAL A 189 -1.92 -13.98 -2.86
CA VAL A 189 -1.35 -15.35 -2.73
C VAL A 189 -2.42 -16.45 -2.77
N ARG A 190 -3.70 -16.08 -2.69
CA ARG A 190 -4.82 -17.02 -2.77
C ARG A 190 -5.22 -17.39 -4.21
N GLY A 191 -4.78 -16.59 -5.19
CA GLY A 191 -5.11 -16.70 -6.62
C GLY A 191 -4.29 -17.74 -7.37
#